data_AF-A0A673KFT5-F1
#
_entry.id   AF-A0A673KFT5-F1
#
_cell.length_a   1.000
_cell.length_b   1.000
_cell.length_c   1.000
_cell.angle_alpha   90.00
_cell.angle_beta   90.00
_cell.angle_gamma   90.00
#
_symmetry.space_group_name_H-M   'P 1'
#
loop_
_entity.id
_entity.type
_entity.pdbx_description
1 polymer ?
#
loop_
_entity_poly.entity_id
_entity_poly.type
_entity_poly.pdbx_seq_one_letter_code
_entity_poly.pdbx_strand_id
1 'polypeptide(L)'
;MIVEQPQSVHMLLLQEKKNKYFSGPMIYLRVQKRNVFFFLSADYSIILLVRGGNLSGTHSYQSLVQSTFGQIGYLIVSALQFLYPFIAMISYNIITGDTLTKVFMRIQGVGPGNILTERHFVIMMSTLLFTLPLSLYRDIAKLGKVSLLSMLLTLAILITMVVRAATLGPQIPASDDAWVFARWNAIQAVAVMSFAFICHHNSFMIYGSLREPTLSSWSLVTHVSVGSAVLVSVVFAAAGYVTFTGYTQGDIFENYCRNDNLATFGRFCYGVSIITTFPLECFVTREVISNVFFKGELSNTTHVIITLVIVSAATAISLSYDCLGIVLELNGVLSAIPLMFIFPAACFLKLSDGRWFRGENLIPSIILAAGVFVMIIGLIMMVLFPQDCSHGAELFYCTVSNTSVPSTTSPNSGLQFINATMSAFSD
;
A
#
# COMPACT_ATOMS: atom_id res chain seq x y z
N MET A 1 -13.71 9.24 -2.84
CA MET A 1 -13.10 10.11 -1.80
C MET A 1 -12.55 9.28 -0.63
N ILE A 2 -11.80 8.23 -0.94
CA ILE A 2 -10.74 7.65 -0.08
C ILE A 2 -9.69 7.26 -1.13
N VAL A 3 -8.48 7.80 -1.02
CA VAL A 3 -7.34 7.33 -1.81
C VAL A 3 -6.45 6.61 -0.80
N GLU A 4 -6.60 5.29 -0.72
CA GLU A 4 -5.59 4.46 -0.03
C GLU A 4 -4.25 4.65 -0.75
N GLN A 5 -3.17 4.82 0.03
CA GLN A 5 -1.91 5.29 -0.53
C GLN A 5 -1.27 4.25 -1.46
N PRO A 6 -0.95 4.62 -2.72
CA PRO A 6 -0.45 3.66 -3.68
C PRO A 6 1.09 3.63 -3.74
N GLN A 7 1.71 2.80 -2.92
CA GLN A 7 3.18 2.60 -2.95
C GLN A 7 3.67 1.48 -3.91
N SER A 8 2.77 0.83 -4.66
CA SER A 8 3.01 -0.54 -5.13
C SER A 8 3.31 -0.77 -6.62
N VAL A 9 3.35 0.27 -7.47
CA VAL A 9 3.36 0.11 -8.96
C VAL A 9 4.75 -0.29 -9.53
N HIS A 10 5.63 -0.82 -8.70
CA HIS A 10 7.09 -0.78 -8.88
C HIS A 10 7.72 -1.94 -9.70
N MET A 11 6.94 -2.92 -10.19
CA MET A 11 7.54 -4.22 -10.63
C MET A 11 7.02 -4.82 -11.94
N LEU A 12 6.18 -4.12 -12.71
CA LEU A 12 5.42 -4.71 -13.82
C LEU A 12 6.03 -4.60 -15.24
N LEU A 13 7.34 -4.46 -15.41
CA LEU A 13 7.87 -3.81 -16.62
C LEU A 13 8.29 -4.72 -17.89
N LEU A 14 9.05 -5.85 -17.86
CA LEU A 14 9.65 -6.62 -19.04
C LEU A 14 8.65 -7.05 -20.16
N GLN A 15 9.03 -7.34 -21.43
CA GLN A 15 10.34 -7.52 -22.10
C GLN A 15 10.30 -7.01 -23.57
N GLU A 16 11.43 -6.51 -24.11
CA GLU A 16 11.95 -6.78 -25.48
C GLU A 16 13.36 -6.18 -25.66
N LYS A 17 14.28 -6.86 -26.36
CA LYS A 17 15.68 -6.38 -26.54
C LYS A 17 16.17 -6.63 -27.97
N LYS A 18 16.25 -5.56 -28.81
CA LYS A 18 17.23 -5.39 -29.91
C LYS A 18 17.11 -4.03 -30.61
N ASN A 19 17.79 -3.03 -30.09
CA ASN A 19 18.87 -2.31 -30.80
C ASN A 19 19.36 -1.11 -29.97
N LYS A 20 20.65 -0.77 -30.11
CA LYS A 20 21.19 0.50 -29.62
C LYS A 20 20.50 1.66 -30.36
N TYR A 21 20.29 2.77 -29.67
CA TYR A 21 19.61 3.98 -30.16
C TYR A 21 18.10 3.84 -30.46
N PHE A 22 17.29 3.58 -29.43
CA PHE A 22 15.92 4.10 -29.41
C PHE A 22 15.45 4.46 -27.98
N SER A 23 14.64 5.51 -27.87
CA SER A 23 14.46 6.29 -26.64
C SER A 23 13.64 5.58 -25.54
N GLY A 24 14.01 5.83 -24.27
CA GLY A 24 13.35 5.31 -23.07
C GLY A 24 11.80 5.47 -22.95
N PRO A 25 11.12 6.49 -23.54
CA PRO A 25 9.67 6.62 -23.44
C PRO A 25 8.86 5.43 -23.97
N MET A 26 9.40 4.67 -24.94
CA MET A 26 8.64 3.58 -25.57
C MET A 26 8.49 2.33 -24.68
N ILE A 27 9.47 2.11 -23.79
CA ILE A 27 9.49 1.01 -22.82
C ILE A 27 8.46 1.30 -21.71
N TYR A 28 8.47 2.54 -21.20
CA TYR A 28 7.50 3.05 -20.22
C TYR A 28 6.03 2.86 -20.70
N LEU A 29 5.76 3.20 -21.96
CA LEU A 29 4.44 3.08 -22.59
C LEU A 29 3.86 1.65 -22.64
N ARG A 30 4.69 0.59 -22.66
CA ARG A 30 4.17 -0.80 -22.69
C ARG A 30 3.66 -1.27 -21.33
N VAL A 31 3.98 -0.58 -20.24
CA VAL A 31 3.64 -1.04 -18.87
C VAL A 31 2.70 -0.11 -18.15
N GLN A 32 2.69 1.16 -18.57
CA GLN A 32 1.46 1.93 -18.58
C GLN A 32 0.27 1.04 -18.99
N LYS A 33 0.39 0.20 -20.04
CA LYS A 33 -0.68 -0.72 -20.48
C LYS A 33 -0.99 -1.87 -19.51
N ARG A 34 0.01 -2.52 -18.88
CA ARG A 34 -0.24 -3.64 -17.94
C ARG A 34 -0.79 -3.14 -16.60
N ASN A 35 -0.30 -2.01 -16.13
CA ASN A 35 -0.83 -1.30 -14.97
C ASN A 35 -2.27 -0.82 -15.25
N VAL A 36 -2.52 -0.22 -16.42
CA VAL A 36 -3.88 0.18 -16.86
C VAL A 36 -4.83 -1.00 -16.93
N PHE A 37 -4.42 -2.20 -17.39
CA PHE A 37 -5.30 -3.38 -17.34
C PHE A 37 -5.70 -3.75 -15.91
N PHE A 38 -4.76 -3.72 -14.96
CA PHE A 38 -5.04 -3.96 -13.55
C PHE A 38 -6.01 -2.90 -12.98
N PHE A 39 -5.77 -1.61 -13.25
CA PHE A 39 -6.62 -0.52 -12.77
C PHE A 39 -8.03 -0.54 -13.37
N LEU A 40 -8.16 -0.82 -14.67
CA LEU A 40 -9.45 -1.02 -15.33
C LEU A 40 -10.20 -2.23 -14.76
N SER A 41 -9.47 -3.29 -14.38
CA SER A 41 -10.08 -4.47 -13.73
C SER A 41 -10.58 -4.13 -12.32
N ALA A 42 -9.82 -3.34 -11.55
CA ALA A 42 -10.22 -2.89 -10.22
C ALA A 42 -11.45 -1.96 -10.28
N ASP A 43 -11.41 -0.93 -11.13
CA ASP A 43 -12.52 0.01 -11.41
C ASP A 43 -13.80 -0.73 -11.81
N TYR A 44 -13.71 -1.60 -12.83
CA TYR A 44 -14.85 -2.39 -13.28
C TYR A 44 -15.38 -3.32 -12.19
N SER A 45 -14.52 -3.91 -11.36
CA SER A 45 -14.93 -4.79 -10.28
C SER A 45 -15.65 -4.06 -9.14
N ILE A 46 -15.28 -2.81 -8.82
CA ILE A 46 -16.02 -1.95 -7.88
C ILE A 46 -17.45 -1.69 -8.39
N ILE A 47 -17.60 -1.50 -9.71
CA ILE A 47 -18.90 -1.31 -10.35
C ILE A 47 -19.70 -2.62 -10.37
N LEU A 48 -19.06 -3.77 -10.66
CA LEU A 48 -19.70 -5.09 -10.56
C LEU A 48 -20.23 -5.38 -9.15
N LEU A 49 -19.47 -5.00 -8.11
CA LEU A 49 -19.84 -5.25 -6.72
C LEU A 49 -21.18 -4.58 -6.37
N VAL A 50 -21.30 -3.28 -6.65
CA VAL A 50 -22.54 -2.52 -6.38
C VAL A 50 -23.67 -2.89 -7.34
N ARG A 51 -23.35 -3.21 -8.61
CA ARG A 51 -24.35 -3.77 -9.56
C ARG A 51 -24.91 -5.09 -9.06
N GLY A 52 -24.08 -5.99 -8.52
CA GLY A 52 -24.49 -7.24 -7.89
C GLY A 52 -25.34 -7.02 -6.63
N GLY A 53 -24.99 -6.04 -5.80
CA GLY A 53 -25.82 -5.59 -4.67
C GLY A 53 -27.23 -5.18 -5.13
N ASN A 54 -27.31 -4.32 -6.15
CA ASN A 54 -28.59 -3.86 -6.70
C ASN A 54 -29.41 -4.99 -7.35
N LEU A 55 -28.77 -5.94 -8.05
CA LEU A 55 -29.44 -7.11 -8.64
C LEU A 55 -29.99 -8.10 -7.59
N SER A 56 -29.34 -8.21 -6.43
CA SER A 56 -29.75 -9.09 -5.33
C SER A 56 -30.63 -8.40 -4.28
N GLY A 57 -30.86 -7.09 -4.39
CA GLY A 57 -31.55 -6.30 -3.37
C GLY A 57 -30.78 -6.21 -2.04
N THR A 58 -29.44 -6.31 -2.08
CA THR A 58 -28.60 -6.30 -0.87
C THR A 58 -27.78 -5.01 -0.73
N HIS A 59 -27.60 -4.57 0.52
CA HIS A 59 -26.96 -3.30 0.88
C HIS A 59 -25.60 -3.46 1.59
N SER A 60 -25.09 -4.69 1.71
CA SER A 60 -23.75 -4.95 2.26
C SER A 60 -23.05 -6.04 1.46
N TYR A 61 -21.72 -6.03 1.48
CA TYR A 61 -20.91 -7.05 0.80
C TYR A 61 -21.16 -8.45 1.42
N GLN A 62 -21.22 -8.53 2.75
CA GLN A 62 -21.53 -9.78 3.46
C GLN A 62 -22.89 -10.36 3.02
N SER A 63 -23.92 -9.51 2.91
CA SER A 63 -25.26 -9.91 2.44
C SER A 63 -25.29 -10.33 0.97
N LEU A 64 -24.56 -9.64 0.08
CA LEU A 64 -24.43 -10.02 -1.33
C LEU A 64 -23.85 -11.43 -1.49
N VAL A 65 -22.76 -11.73 -0.78
CA VAL A 65 -22.16 -13.08 -0.82
C VAL A 65 -23.08 -14.12 -0.15
N GLN A 66 -23.81 -13.75 0.90
CA GLN A 66 -24.81 -14.62 1.53
C GLN A 66 -25.94 -15.01 0.56
N SER A 67 -26.46 -14.06 -0.24
CA SER A 67 -27.52 -14.32 -1.22
C SER A 67 -27.09 -15.19 -2.40
N THR A 68 -25.78 -15.25 -2.70
CA THR A 68 -25.22 -15.94 -3.88
C THR A 68 -24.53 -17.27 -3.55
N PHE A 69 -23.87 -17.35 -2.39
CA PHE A 69 -23.07 -18.50 -1.93
C PHE A 69 -23.47 -19.01 -0.53
N GLY A 70 -24.55 -18.49 0.06
CA GLY A 70 -25.08 -18.93 1.34
C GLY A 70 -24.17 -18.60 2.54
N GLN A 71 -24.42 -19.28 3.66
CA GLN A 71 -23.78 -18.97 4.93
C GLN A 71 -22.26 -19.20 4.95
N ILE A 72 -21.77 -20.19 4.18
CA ILE A 72 -20.32 -20.45 4.06
C ILE A 72 -19.64 -19.27 3.35
N GLY A 73 -20.23 -18.79 2.25
CA GLY A 73 -19.74 -17.58 1.56
C GLY A 73 -19.74 -16.35 2.46
N TYR A 74 -20.84 -16.13 3.22
CA TYR A 74 -20.94 -15.06 4.21
C TYR A 74 -19.79 -15.11 5.23
N LEU A 75 -19.47 -16.28 5.79
CA LEU A 75 -18.39 -16.41 6.78
C LEU A 75 -17.01 -16.16 6.16
N ILE A 76 -16.75 -16.67 4.96
CA ILE A 76 -15.47 -16.46 4.26
C ILE A 76 -15.27 -14.98 3.92
N VAL A 77 -16.26 -14.30 3.32
CA VAL A 77 -16.11 -12.88 3.00
C VAL A 77 -15.99 -12.03 4.26
N SER A 78 -16.70 -12.37 5.34
CA SER A 78 -16.59 -11.68 6.63
C SER A 78 -15.19 -11.83 7.23
N ALA A 79 -14.61 -13.03 7.18
CA ALA A 79 -13.24 -13.25 7.65
C ALA A 79 -12.22 -12.42 6.84
N LEU A 80 -12.37 -12.34 5.52
CA LEU A 80 -11.50 -11.55 4.65
C LEU A 80 -11.69 -10.03 4.83
N GLN A 81 -12.93 -9.56 4.97
CA GLN A 81 -13.23 -8.15 5.27
C GLN A 81 -12.81 -7.72 6.67
N PHE A 82 -12.64 -8.66 7.62
CA PHE A 82 -11.98 -8.40 8.89
C PHE A 82 -10.45 -8.38 8.72
N LEU A 83 -9.90 -9.39 8.03
CA LEU A 83 -8.45 -9.59 7.90
C LEU A 83 -7.77 -8.47 7.10
N TYR A 84 -8.40 -7.97 6.03
CA TYR A 84 -7.86 -6.88 5.21
C TYR A 84 -7.52 -5.61 6.01
N PRO A 85 -8.51 -4.93 6.63
CA PRO A 85 -8.26 -3.69 7.38
C PRO A 85 -7.42 -3.94 8.64
N PHE A 86 -7.52 -5.14 9.24
CA PHE A 86 -6.71 -5.50 10.39
C PHE A 86 -5.22 -5.58 10.06
N ILE A 87 -4.83 -6.18 8.93
CA ILE A 87 -3.44 -6.20 8.48
C ILE A 87 -2.99 -4.82 7.97
N ALA A 88 -3.89 -4.01 7.40
CA ALA A 88 -3.60 -2.61 7.06
C ALA A 88 -3.21 -1.80 8.32
N MET A 89 -3.96 -1.94 9.43
CA MET A 89 -3.63 -1.29 10.71
C MET A 89 -2.28 -1.74 11.29
N ILE A 90 -1.91 -3.02 11.17
CA ILE A 90 -0.58 -3.51 11.56
C ILE A 90 0.52 -2.80 10.75
N SER A 91 0.32 -2.70 9.43
CA SER A 91 1.24 -2.03 8.50
C SER A 91 1.39 -0.54 8.81
N TYR A 92 0.28 0.13 9.16
CA TYR A 92 0.26 1.54 9.56
C TYR A 92 1.05 1.82 10.84
N ASN A 93 0.97 0.92 11.83
CA ASN A 93 1.79 1.03 13.03
C ASN A 93 3.29 0.86 12.71
N ILE A 94 3.65 -0.14 11.89
CA ILE A 94 5.03 -0.36 11.40
C ILE A 94 5.58 0.93 10.75
N ILE A 95 4.88 1.44 9.73
CA ILE A 95 5.22 2.70 9.05
C ILE A 95 5.39 3.86 10.03
N THR A 96 4.46 4.00 10.99
CA THR A 96 4.51 5.08 11.98
C THR A 96 5.77 5.00 12.86
N GLY A 97 6.18 3.80 13.26
CA GLY A 97 7.43 3.56 13.98
C GLY A 97 8.66 3.91 13.15
N ASP A 98 8.76 3.35 11.94
CA ASP A 98 9.91 3.50 11.03
C ASP A 98 10.11 4.97 10.65
N THR A 99 9.01 5.67 10.39
CA THR A 99 8.97 7.05 9.91
C THR A 99 9.18 8.07 11.03
N LEU A 100 8.43 7.98 12.14
CA LEU A 100 8.47 9.01 13.18
C LEU A 100 9.73 8.95 14.05
N THR A 101 10.34 7.78 14.26
CA THR A 101 11.66 7.69 14.92
C THR A 101 12.69 8.57 14.21
N LYS A 102 12.76 8.48 12.87
CA LYS A 102 13.65 9.29 12.02
C LYS A 102 13.33 10.79 12.06
N VAL A 103 12.05 11.16 12.25
CA VAL A 103 11.64 12.55 12.48
C VAL A 103 12.10 13.04 13.86
N PHE A 104 11.92 12.24 14.92
CA PHE A 104 12.33 12.62 16.27
C PHE A 104 13.86 12.74 16.41
N MET A 105 14.65 11.95 15.69
CA MET A 105 16.12 12.10 15.59
C MET A 105 16.59 13.47 15.02
N ARG A 106 15.70 14.29 14.47
CA ARG A 106 16.01 15.66 14.00
C ARG A 106 15.72 16.74 15.05
N ILE A 107 15.13 16.38 16.19
CA ILE A 107 14.93 17.28 17.33
C ILE A 107 16.27 17.42 18.09
N GLN A 108 16.66 18.66 18.37
CA GLN A 108 17.89 18.93 19.13
C GLN A 108 17.82 18.26 20.51
N GLY A 109 18.86 17.48 20.86
CA GLY A 109 18.93 16.70 22.11
C GLY A 109 18.40 15.25 22.00
N VAL A 110 17.81 14.85 20.88
CA VAL A 110 17.38 13.45 20.64
C VAL A 110 18.48 12.69 19.90
N GLY A 111 19.44 12.14 20.67
CA GLY A 111 20.52 11.30 20.15
C GLY A 111 20.16 9.79 20.09
N PRO A 112 21.04 8.96 19.51
CA PRO A 112 20.91 7.50 19.57
C PRO A 112 20.83 6.99 21.01
N GLY A 113 19.83 6.17 21.33
CA GLY A 113 19.58 5.67 22.69
C GLY A 113 18.60 6.53 23.52
N ASN A 114 18.01 7.58 22.94
CA ASN A 114 16.84 8.25 23.52
C ASN A 114 15.59 7.39 23.27
N ILE A 115 14.67 7.33 24.24
CA ILE A 115 13.41 6.56 24.12
C ILE A 115 12.54 6.99 22.92
N LEU A 116 12.65 8.24 22.45
CA LEU A 116 11.99 8.74 21.23
C LEU A 116 12.63 8.21 19.92
N THR A 117 13.80 7.56 20.00
CA THR A 117 14.42 6.84 18.87
C THR A 117 14.06 5.36 18.85
N GLU A 118 13.46 4.83 19.92
CA GLU A 118 13.04 3.44 20.00
C GLU A 118 11.70 3.22 19.30
N ARG A 119 11.73 2.38 18.27
CA ARG A 119 10.59 2.09 17.38
C ARG A 119 9.36 1.61 18.15
N HIS A 120 9.53 0.65 19.05
CA HIS A 120 8.44 0.10 19.88
C HIS A 120 7.78 1.16 20.76
N PHE A 121 8.57 2.09 21.32
CA PHE A 121 8.03 3.19 22.11
C PHE A 121 7.25 4.19 21.25
N VAL A 122 7.79 4.56 20.08
CA VAL A 122 7.14 5.48 19.14
C VAL A 122 5.81 4.93 18.64
N ILE A 123 5.75 3.63 18.32
CA ILE A 123 4.48 2.95 17.98
C ILE A 123 3.50 3.09 19.15
N MET A 124 3.85 2.61 20.35
CA MET A 124 2.97 2.67 21.54
C MET A 124 2.50 4.10 21.87
N MET A 125 3.40 5.07 21.83
CA MET A 125 3.08 6.49 22.07
C MET A 125 2.10 7.03 21.02
N SER A 126 2.37 6.79 19.73
CA SER A 126 1.50 7.25 18.65
C SER A 126 0.11 6.61 18.68
N THR A 127 0.04 5.32 19.02
CA THR A 127 -1.22 4.58 19.20
C THR A 127 -2.04 5.16 20.36
N LEU A 128 -1.44 5.30 21.54
CA LEU A 128 -2.15 5.75 22.74
C LEU A 128 -2.59 7.22 22.67
N LEU A 129 -1.75 8.10 22.11
CA LEU A 129 -2.04 9.54 22.06
C LEU A 129 -2.90 9.96 20.86
N PHE A 130 -2.84 9.25 19.73
CA PHE A 130 -3.51 9.67 18.50
C PHE A 130 -4.43 8.60 17.90
N THR A 131 -3.94 7.40 17.54
CA THR A 131 -4.75 6.46 16.75
C THR A 131 -5.92 5.88 17.55
N LEU A 132 -5.74 5.57 18.84
CA LEU A 132 -6.79 5.05 19.71
C LEU A 132 -7.89 6.10 19.99
N PRO A 133 -7.60 7.34 20.44
CA PRO A 133 -8.62 8.38 20.57
C PRO A 133 -9.41 8.65 19.28
N LEU A 134 -8.74 8.63 18.13
CA LEU A 134 -9.40 8.82 16.84
C LEU A 134 -10.26 7.60 16.44
N SER A 135 -9.83 6.38 16.74
CA SER A 135 -10.57 5.14 16.42
C SER A 135 -11.85 4.96 17.23
N LEU A 136 -11.98 5.65 18.37
CA LEU A 136 -13.18 5.65 19.20
C LEU A 136 -14.34 6.45 18.58
N TYR A 137 -14.10 7.31 17.58
CA TYR A 137 -15.18 8.01 16.88
C TYR A 137 -16.15 7.03 16.19
N ARG A 138 -17.45 7.36 16.32
CA ARG A 138 -18.58 6.61 15.74
C ARG A 138 -19.07 7.16 14.40
N ASP A 139 -18.77 8.41 14.11
CA ASP A 139 -19.39 9.16 13.03
C ASP A 139 -18.41 9.26 11.85
N ILE A 140 -18.70 8.52 10.78
CA ILE A 140 -17.91 8.52 9.54
C ILE A 140 -17.81 9.91 8.91
N ALA A 141 -18.78 10.80 9.11
CA ALA A 141 -18.71 12.18 8.59
C ALA A 141 -17.65 13.03 9.31
N LYS A 142 -17.32 12.71 10.58
CA LYS A 142 -16.18 13.33 11.28
C LYS A 142 -14.85 12.80 10.77
N LEU A 143 -14.76 11.49 10.50
CA LEU A 143 -13.57 10.89 9.86
C LEU A 143 -13.38 11.41 8.43
N GLY A 144 -14.44 11.72 7.68
CA GLY A 144 -14.34 12.31 6.33
C GLY A 144 -13.58 13.64 6.29
N LYS A 145 -13.72 14.49 7.33
CA LYS A 145 -12.93 15.73 7.46
C LYS A 145 -11.45 15.45 7.71
N VAL A 146 -11.15 14.39 8.46
CA VAL A 146 -9.79 13.92 8.75
C VAL A 146 -9.15 13.28 7.50
N SER A 147 -9.93 12.56 6.68
CA SER A 147 -9.48 12.01 5.39
C SER A 147 -9.07 13.10 4.40
N LEU A 148 -9.74 14.27 4.39
CA LEU A 148 -9.34 15.41 3.57
C LEU A 148 -7.93 15.92 3.91
N LEU A 149 -7.56 15.94 5.19
CA LEU A 149 -6.21 16.27 5.63
C LEU A 149 -5.18 15.23 5.13
N SER A 150 -5.49 13.93 5.26
CA SER A 150 -4.63 12.85 4.77
C SER A 150 -4.39 12.94 3.24
N MET A 151 -5.40 13.33 2.47
CA MET A 151 -5.28 13.58 1.03
C MET A 151 -4.33 14.75 0.71
N LEU A 152 -4.44 15.87 1.43
CA LEU A 152 -3.54 17.02 1.25
C LEU A 152 -2.10 16.70 1.64
N LEU A 153 -1.90 15.93 2.72
CA LEU A 153 -0.58 15.43 3.11
C LEU A 153 0.00 14.49 2.06
N THR A 154 -0.82 13.59 1.48
CA THR A 154 -0.40 12.71 0.37
C THR A 154 0.10 13.50 -0.83
N LEU A 155 -0.53 14.63 -1.17
CA LEU A 155 -0.03 15.53 -2.23
C LEU A 155 1.30 16.19 -1.85
N ALA A 156 1.48 16.61 -0.59
CA ALA A 156 2.76 17.17 -0.12
C ALA A 156 3.91 16.14 -0.15
N ILE A 157 3.61 14.88 0.19
CA ILE A 157 4.54 13.74 0.07
C ILE A 157 4.91 13.52 -1.41
N LEU A 158 3.93 13.55 -2.33
CA LEU A 158 4.18 13.40 -3.77
C LEU A 158 5.10 14.51 -4.30
N ILE A 159 4.83 15.78 -3.96
CA ILE A 159 5.66 16.92 -4.34
C ILE A 159 7.07 16.76 -3.78
N THR A 160 7.20 16.35 -2.52
CA THR A 160 8.48 16.07 -1.86
C THR A 160 9.29 15.04 -2.66
N MET A 161 8.68 13.91 -3.02
CA MET A 161 9.34 12.86 -3.80
C MET A 161 9.72 13.30 -5.22
N VAL A 162 8.87 14.07 -5.92
CA VAL A 162 9.20 14.60 -7.25
C VAL A 162 10.38 15.58 -7.19
N VAL A 163 10.44 16.46 -6.18
CA VAL A 163 11.57 17.37 -5.97
C VAL A 163 12.85 16.59 -5.60
N ARG A 164 12.75 15.54 -4.79
CA ARG A 164 13.93 14.69 -4.50
C ARG A 164 14.35 13.84 -5.70
N ALA A 165 13.45 13.39 -6.57
CA ALA A 165 13.83 12.72 -7.81
C ALA A 165 14.66 13.62 -8.73
N ALA A 166 14.34 14.91 -8.82
CA ALA A 166 15.12 15.88 -9.58
C ALA A 166 16.45 16.28 -8.91
N THR A 167 16.52 16.32 -7.56
CA THR A 167 17.68 16.86 -6.83
C THR A 167 18.65 15.81 -6.28
N LEU A 168 18.15 14.63 -5.88
CA LEU A 168 18.94 13.51 -5.36
C LEU A 168 19.19 12.44 -6.44
N GLY A 169 18.21 12.16 -7.31
CA GLY A 169 18.31 11.12 -8.33
C GLY A 169 19.59 11.19 -9.18
N PRO A 170 20.03 12.37 -9.68
CA PRO A 170 21.28 12.49 -10.43
C PRO A 170 22.57 12.20 -9.63
N GLN A 171 22.50 12.12 -8.30
CA GLN A 171 23.64 11.86 -7.42
C GLN A 171 23.77 10.38 -7.05
N ILE A 172 22.71 9.60 -7.21
CA ILE A 172 22.69 8.17 -6.92
C ILE A 172 23.08 7.42 -8.19
N PRO A 173 24.13 6.56 -8.17
CA PRO A 173 24.44 5.74 -9.33
C PRO A 173 23.29 4.78 -9.60
N ALA A 174 22.95 4.56 -10.87
CA ALA A 174 22.00 3.52 -11.23
C ALA A 174 22.56 2.14 -10.87
N SER A 175 21.74 1.25 -10.33
CA SER A 175 22.12 -0.14 -10.06
C SER A 175 22.37 -0.93 -11.36
N ASP A 176 23.12 -2.03 -11.28
CA ASP A 176 23.44 -2.87 -12.45
C ASP A 176 22.19 -3.49 -13.12
N ASP A 177 21.11 -3.59 -12.36
CA ASP A 177 19.79 -4.06 -12.77
C ASP A 177 18.77 -2.92 -13.01
N ALA A 178 19.23 -1.66 -13.04
CA ALA A 178 18.37 -0.52 -13.32
C ALA A 178 17.69 -0.66 -14.69
N TRP A 179 16.42 -0.30 -14.76
CA TRP A 179 15.59 -0.42 -15.97
C TRP A 179 15.46 -1.88 -16.48
N VAL A 180 15.85 -2.88 -15.68
CA VAL A 180 15.47 -4.27 -15.93
C VAL A 180 13.96 -4.34 -15.88
N PHE A 181 13.43 -4.82 -17.00
CA PHE A 181 12.04 -4.69 -17.33
C PHE A 181 11.18 -5.17 -16.10
N ALA A 182 11.11 -6.47 -15.87
CA ALA A 182 10.43 -7.16 -14.78
C ALA A 182 11.18 -8.46 -14.51
N ARG A 183 10.86 -9.09 -13.39
CA ARG A 183 11.48 -10.34 -12.94
C ARG A 183 10.41 -11.42 -12.79
N TRP A 184 10.83 -12.67 -12.59
CA TRP A 184 9.90 -13.78 -12.36
C TRP A 184 9.00 -13.55 -11.15
N ASN A 185 9.49 -12.82 -10.15
CA ASN A 185 8.75 -12.43 -8.96
C ASN A 185 7.82 -11.20 -9.14
N ALA A 186 7.68 -10.64 -10.35
CA ALA A 186 6.79 -9.50 -10.63
C ALA A 186 5.31 -9.76 -10.28
N ILE A 187 4.92 -11.02 -10.10
CA ILE A 187 3.58 -11.41 -9.62
C ILE A 187 3.36 -10.98 -8.16
N GLN A 188 4.41 -10.97 -7.31
CA GLN A 188 4.33 -10.49 -5.92
C GLN A 188 3.82 -9.03 -5.88
N ALA A 189 4.28 -8.19 -6.80
CA ALA A 189 3.81 -6.81 -6.86
C ALA A 189 2.33 -6.67 -7.24
N VAL A 190 1.73 -7.64 -7.95
CA VAL A 190 0.28 -7.63 -8.21
C VAL A 190 -0.50 -7.79 -6.90
N ALA A 191 0.03 -8.50 -5.92
CA ALA A 191 -0.52 -8.54 -4.57
C ALA A 191 -0.41 -7.19 -3.87
N VAL A 192 0.78 -6.58 -3.86
CA VAL A 192 0.98 -5.27 -3.21
C VAL A 192 0.16 -4.16 -3.91
N MET A 193 -0.07 -4.24 -5.21
CA MET A 193 -1.01 -3.35 -5.93
C MET A 193 -2.48 -3.66 -5.57
N SER A 194 -2.85 -4.91 -5.35
CA SER A 194 -4.20 -5.27 -4.88
C SER A 194 -4.45 -4.73 -3.48
N PHE A 195 -3.45 -4.75 -2.61
CA PHE A 195 -3.49 -4.04 -1.33
C PHE A 195 -3.68 -2.52 -1.54
N ALA A 196 -2.90 -1.87 -2.40
CA ALA A 196 -2.99 -0.41 -2.59
C ALA A 196 -4.29 0.12 -3.24
N PHE A 197 -5.06 -0.74 -3.92
CA PHE A 197 -6.21 -0.31 -4.73
C PHE A 197 -7.57 -0.89 -4.26
N ILE A 198 -7.63 -1.63 -3.15
CA ILE A 198 -8.88 -2.21 -2.67
C ILE A 198 -9.70 -1.23 -1.83
N CYS A 199 -10.78 -0.73 -2.41
CA CYS A 199 -11.88 -0.10 -1.65
C CYS A 199 -13.15 -0.97 -1.61
N HIS A 200 -13.11 -2.20 -2.13
CA HIS A 200 -14.27 -3.10 -2.22
C HIS A 200 -14.91 -3.37 -0.84
N HIS A 201 -14.09 -3.46 0.20
CA HIS A 201 -14.54 -3.73 1.57
C HIS A 201 -15.43 -2.60 2.13
N ASN A 202 -15.23 -1.35 1.71
CA ASN A 202 -15.96 -0.15 2.18
C ASN A 202 -16.96 0.42 1.15
N SER A 203 -16.94 -0.09 -0.09
CA SER A 203 -17.71 0.43 -1.23
C SER A 203 -19.22 0.56 -0.95
N PHE A 204 -19.84 -0.43 -0.29
CA PHE A 204 -21.27 -0.35 0.08
C PHE A 204 -21.59 0.78 1.06
N MET A 205 -20.71 1.06 2.03
CA MET A 205 -20.90 2.16 2.98
C MET A 205 -20.78 3.52 2.29
N ILE A 206 -19.82 3.66 1.36
CA ILE A 206 -19.65 4.90 0.57
C ILE A 206 -20.84 5.09 -0.37
N TYR A 207 -21.30 4.02 -1.05
CA TYR A 207 -22.46 4.07 -1.95
C TYR A 207 -23.74 4.49 -1.21
N GLY A 208 -24.02 3.88 -0.05
CA GLY A 208 -25.16 4.26 0.80
C GLY A 208 -25.07 5.67 1.39
N SER A 209 -23.87 6.25 1.43
CA SER A 209 -23.62 7.63 1.89
C SER A 209 -23.72 8.68 0.76
N LEU A 210 -23.97 8.28 -0.49
CA LEU A 210 -24.18 9.22 -1.58
C LEU A 210 -25.54 9.93 -1.44
N ARG A 211 -25.59 11.21 -1.80
CA ARG A 211 -26.84 11.99 -1.88
C ARG A 211 -27.88 11.36 -2.81
N GLU A 212 -27.40 10.77 -3.91
CA GLU A 212 -28.21 10.08 -4.92
C GLU A 212 -27.55 8.73 -5.22
N PRO A 213 -27.92 7.65 -4.49
CA PRO A 213 -27.32 6.32 -4.63
C PRO A 213 -27.87 5.62 -5.88
N THR A 214 -27.39 6.04 -7.04
CA THR A 214 -27.70 5.43 -8.34
C THR A 214 -26.44 4.81 -8.97
N LEU A 215 -26.61 3.82 -9.85
CA LEU A 215 -25.47 3.18 -10.52
C LEU A 215 -24.68 4.14 -11.42
N SER A 216 -25.32 5.15 -12.01
CA SER A 216 -24.65 6.19 -12.81
C SER A 216 -23.81 7.13 -11.92
N SER A 217 -24.36 7.60 -10.80
CA SER A 217 -23.61 8.39 -9.82
C SER A 217 -22.44 7.59 -9.24
N TRP A 218 -22.64 6.30 -8.94
CA TRP A 218 -21.58 5.42 -8.45
C TRP A 218 -20.46 5.21 -9.48
N SER A 219 -20.80 4.90 -10.73
CA SER A 219 -19.82 4.75 -11.82
C SER A 219 -18.99 6.02 -12.01
N LEU A 220 -19.62 7.20 -12.05
CA LEU A 220 -18.90 8.48 -12.17
C LEU A 220 -17.94 8.72 -10.99
N VAL A 221 -18.40 8.52 -9.76
CA VAL A 221 -17.57 8.68 -8.55
C VAL A 221 -16.42 7.66 -8.52
N THR A 222 -16.66 6.43 -8.99
CA THR A 222 -15.65 5.36 -9.08
C THR A 222 -14.58 5.74 -10.09
N HIS A 223 -14.95 6.02 -11.35
CA HIS A 223 -14.01 6.37 -12.41
C HIS A 223 -13.13 7.58 -12.06
N VAL A 224 -13.71 8.62 -11.47
CA VAL A 224 -12.95 9.81 -11.03
C VAL A 224 -12.04 9.50 -9.84
N SER A 225 -12.48 8.67 -8.88
CA SER A 225 -11.67 8.30 -7.71
C SER A 225 -10.53 7.37 -8.09
N VAL A 226 -10.79 6.31 -8.87
CA VAL A 226 -9.76 5.36 -9.32
C VAL A 226 -8.81 6.04 -10.30
N GLY A 227 -9.32 6.81 -11.26
CA GLY A 227 -8.48 7.53 -12.23
C GLY A 227 -7.53 8.54 -11.58
N SER A 228 -7.98 9.26 -10.55
CA SER A 228 -7.12 10.18 -9.79
C SER A 228 -6.13 9.45 -8.88
N ALA A 229 -6.53 8.35 -8.24
CA ALA A 229 -5.62 7.47 -7.50
C ALA A 229 -4.49 6.95 -8.41
N VAL A 230 -4.83 6.35 -9.55
CA VAL A 230 -3.88 5.83 -10.57
C VAL A 230 -2.86 6.87 -10.99
N LEU A 231 -3.28 8.11 -11.25
CA LEU A 231 -2.38 9.19 -11.63
C LEU A 231 -1.35 9.45 -10.52
N VAL A 232 -1.81 9.53 -9.27
CA VAL A 232 -0.94 9.71 -8.10
C VAL A 232 0.01 8.51 -7.94
N SER A 233 -0.47 7.27 -8.09
CA SER A 233 0.35 6.05 -8.04
C SER A 233 1.48 6.03 -9.06
N VAL A 234 1.18 6.40 -10.31
CA VAL A 234 2.15 6.38 -11.40
C VAL A 234 3.23 7.43 -11.17
N VAL A 235 2.88 8.62 -10.69
CA VAL A 235 3.87 9.67 -10.36
C VAL A 235 4.71 9.27 -9.14
N PHE A 236 4.11 8.66 -8.10
CA PHE A 236 4.86 8.12 -6.96
C PHE A 236 5.88 7.06 -7.37
N ALA A 237 5.45 6.04 -8.10
CA ALA A 237 6.32 4.95 -8.53
C ALA A 237 7.40 5.41 -9.52
N ALA A 238 7.07 6.32 -10.43
CA ALA A 238 8.05 6.93 -11.33
C ALA A 238 9.10 7.73 -10.55
N ALA A 239 8.68 8.62 -9.63
CA ALA A 239 9.62 9.41 -8.83
C ALA A 239 10.51 8.52 -7.95
N GLY A 240 9.95 7.52 -7.29
CA GLY A 240 10.73 6.56 -6.48
C GLY A 240 11.74 5.77 -7.32
N TYR A 241 11.28 5.09 -8.38
CA TYR A 241 12.15 4.22 -9.17
C TYR A 241 13.23 4.96 -9.95
N VAL A 242 12.92 6.15 -10.50
CA VAL A 242 13.91 7.01 -11.17
C VAL A 242 15.02 7.44 -10.20
N THR A 243 14.69 7.62 -8.90
CA THR A 243 15.66 8.06 -7.89
C THR A 243 16.59 6.94 -7.43
N PHE A 244 16.05 5.74 -7.19
CA PHE A 244 16.77 4.67 -6.47
C PHE A 244 17.03 3.40 -7.29
N THR A 245 16.35 3.22 -8.43
CA THR A 245 16.50 2.06 -9.32
C THR A 245 16.35 0.72 -8.56
N GLY A 246 17.34 -0.18 -8.59
CA GLY A 246 17.32 -1.45 -7.87
C GLY A 246 17.56 -1.36 -6.37
N TYR A 247 17.93 -0.19 -5.83
CA TYR A 247 18.15 0.00 -4.39
C TYR A 247 16.86 0.27 -3.59
N THR A 248 15.70 0.40 -4.24
CA THR A 248 14.42 0.71 -3.61
C THR A 248 14.05 -0.30 -2.51
N GLN A 249 13.70 0.21 -1.33
CA GLN A 249 13.20 -0.55 -0.19
C GLN A 249 11.67 -0.66 -0.20
N GLY A 250 11.12 -1.55 0.64
CA GLY A 250 9.67 -1.73 0.78
C GLY A 250 8.91 -0.49 1.28
N ASP A 251 9.57 0.35 2.09
CA ASP A 251 9.17 1.75 2.31
C ASP A 251 10.22 2.67 1.65
N ILE A 252 9.76 3.49 0.72
CA ILE A 252 10.59 4.46 -0.01
C ILE A 252 11.22 5.51 0.91
N PHE A 253 10.65 5.75 2.09
CA PHE A 253 11.24 6.64 3.09
C PHE A 253 12.44 6.05 3.83
N GLU A 254 12.72 4.75 3.74
CA GLU A 254 13.99 4.17 4.19
C GLU A 254 15.14 4.49 3.23
N ASN A 255 14.85 4.78 1.95
CA ASN A 255 15.89 5.10 0.98
C ASN A 255 16.54 6.48 1.19
N TYR A 256 15.82 7.45 1.77
CA TYR A 256 16.37 8.78 1.99
C TYR A 256 17.31 8.82 3.21
N CYS A 257 18.37 9.61 3.14
CA CYS A 257 19.32 9.74 4.25
C CYS A 257 18.67 10.39 5.50
N ARG A 258 19.19 10.12 6.70
CA ARG A 258 18.64 10.68 7.95
C ARG A 258 18.88 12.19 8.07
N ASN A 259 19.92 12.72 7.42
CA ASN A 259 20.26 14.15 7.42
C ASN A 259 19.41 15.00 6.46
N ASP A 260 18.58 14.38 5.61
CA ASP A 260 17.76 15.04 4.60
C ASP A 260 16.53 15.73 5.21
N ASN A 261 16.57 17.06 5.30
CA ASN A 261 15.46 17.87 5.84
C ASN A 261 14.17 17.76 5.02
N LEU A 262 14.26 17.67 3.69
CA LEU A 262 13.09 17.63 2.82
C LEU A 262 12.43 16.24 2.85
N ALA A 263 13.22 15.17 2.84
CA ALA A 263 12.69 13.84 3.10
C ALA A 263 12.15 13.69 4.53
N THR A 264 12.75 14.34 5.54
CA THR A 264 12.21 14.37 6.91
C THR A 264 10.85 15.07 6.98
N PHE A 265 10.65 16.16 6.23
CA PHE A 265 9.33 16.78 6.10
C PHE A 265 8.32 15.81 5.45
N GLY A 266 8.73 15.11 4.38
CA GLY A 266 7.94 14.04 3.77
C GLY A 266 7.55 12.93 4.76
N ARG A 267 8.50 12.45 5.57
CA ARG A 267 8.28 11.50 6.67
C ARG A 267 7.26 12.01 7.68
N PHE A 268 7.39 13.25 8.14
CA PHE A 268 6.40 13.83 9.06
C PHE A 268 4.99 13.85 8.45
N CYS A 269 4.85 14.30 7.20
CA CYS A 269 3.57 14.25 6.49
C CYS A 269 3.03 12.83 6.33
N TYR A 270 3.89 11.84 6.08
CA TYR A 270 3.54 10.44 5.94
C TYR A 270 3.03 9.83 7.25
N GLY A 271 3.75 10.03 8.36
CA GLY A 271 3.32 9.58 9.69
C GLY A 271 1.97 10.18 10.10
N VAL A 272 1.75 11.48 9.86
CA VAL A 272 0.44 12.11 10.15
C VAL A 272 -0.67 11.59 9.22
N SER A 273 -0.38 11.38 7.93
CA SER A 273 -1.33 10.78 6.97
C SER A 273 -1.76 9.37 7.39
N ILE A 274 -0.82 8.55 7.86
CA ILE A 274 -1.09 7.18 8.31
C ILE A 274 -1.86 7.16 9.64
N ILE A 275 -1.46 7.98 10.63
CA ILE A 275 -2.20 8.15 11.90
C ILE A 275 -3.65 8.60 11.66
N THR A 276 -3.89 9.41 10.62
CA THR A 276 -5.24 9.90 10.27
C THR A 276 -6.04 8.93 9.41
N THR A 277 -5.41 7.95 8.76
CA THR A 277 -6.06 6.89 7.98
C THR A 277 -6.43 5.67 8.84
N PHE A 278 -5.59 5.29 9.82
CA PHE A 278 -5.82 4.16 10.74
C PHE A 278 -7.26 4.06 11.32
N PRO A 279 -7.92 5.16 11.75
CA PRO A 279 -9.27 5.11 12.31
C PRO A 279 -10.35 4.63 11.33
N LEU A 280 -10.14 4.81 10.01
CA LEU A 280 -11.06 4.33 8.97
C LEU A 280 -11.02 2.79 8.92
N GLU A 281 -9.84 2.20 8.89
CA GLU A 281 -9.68 0.74 8.90
C GLU A 281 -10.19 0.13 10.21
N CYS A 282 -9.97 0.79 11.35
CA CYS A 282 -10.57 0.36 12.62
C CYS A 282 -12.10 0.43 12.58
N PHE A 283 -12.69 1.43 11.90
CA PHE A 283 -14.14 1.54 11.71
C PHE A 283 -14.66 0.36 10.88
N VAL A 284 -14.06 0.05 9.73
CA VAL A 284 -14.43 -1.11 8.89
C VAL A 284 -14.32 -2.42 9.68
N THR A 285 -13.19 -2.63 10.36
CA THR A 285 -12.93 -3.85 11.14
C THR A 285 -14.00 -4.08 12.21
N ARG A 286 -14.38 -3.00 12.91
CA ARG A 286 -15.44 -3.02 13.93
C ARG A 286 -16.83 -3.27 13.32
N GLU A 287 -17.12 -2.70 12.14
CA GLU A 287 -18.39 -2.91 11.44
C GLU A 287 -18.58 -4.39 11.04
N VAL A 288 -17.52 -5.05 10.55
CA VAL A 288 -17.56 -6.48 10.23
C VAL A 288 -17.84 -7.33 11.48
N ILE A 289 -17.18 -7.03 12.61
CA ILE A 289 -17.46 -7.68 13.90
C ILE A 289 -18.91 -7.41 14.35
N SER A 290 -19.38 -6.17 14.21
CA SER A 290 -20.76 -5.76 14.53
C SER A 290 -21.78 -6.61 13.77
N ASN A 291 -21.60 -6.76 12.46
CA ASN A 291 -22.51 -7.51 11.60
C ASN A 291 -22.51 -9.02 11.88
N VAL A 292 -21.35 -9.61 12.19
CA VAL A 292 -21.24 -11.06 12.45
C VAL A 292 -21.74 -11.43 13.85
N PHE A 293 -21.39 -10.66 14.88
CA PHE A 293 -21.62 -11.06 16.29
C PHE A 293 -22.75 -10.27 16.98
N PHE A 294 -23.05 -9.05 16.53
CA PHE A 294 -23.96 -8.11 17.21
C PHE A 294 -25.14 -7.64 16.33
N LYS A 295 -25.33 -8.24 15.15
CA LYS A 295 -26.39 -7.90 14.18
C LYS A 295 -26.39 -6.42 13.73
N GLY A 296 -25.24 -5.76 13.80
CA GLY A 296 -25.06 -4.35 13.40
C GLY A 296 -25.18 -3.32 14.53
N GLU A 297 -25.74 -3.67 15.69
CA GLU A 297 -25.96 -2.70 16.78
C GLU A 297 -24.96 -2.85 17.94
N LEU A 298 -24.14 -1.82 18.17
CA LEU A 298 -23.16 -1.79 19.27
C LEU A 298 -23.54 -0.80 20.38
N SER A 299 -23.65 -1.32 21.62
CA SER A 299 -23.73 -0.48 22.81
C SER A 299 -22.47 0.39 22.97
N ASN A 300 -22.56 1.50 23.72
CA ASN A 300 -21.41 2.37 23.97
C ASN A 300 -20.22 1.61 24.58
N THR A 301 -20.49 0.75 25.55
CA THR A 301 -19.47 -0.07 26.23
C THR A 301 -18.88 -1.11 25.28
N THR A 302 -19.72 -1.82 24.52
CA THR A 302 -19.28 -2.84 23.54
C THR A 302 -18.41 -2.22 22.45
N HIS A 303 -18.77 -1.04 21.96
CA HIS A 303 -18.00 -0.27 20.98
C HIS A 303 -16.58 0.07 21.48
N VAL A 304 -16.47 0.58 22.72
CA VAL A 304 -15.18 0.91 23.31
C VAL A 304 -14.33 -0.35 23.52
N ILE A 305 -14.92 -1.43 24.04
CA ILE A 305 -14.23 -2.71 24.25
C ILE A 305 -13.71 -3.29 22.92
N ILE A 306 -14.56 -3.36 21.88
CA ILE A 306 -14.15 -3.90 20.58
C ILE A 306 -13.03 -3.05 19.97
N THR A 307 -13.12 -1.73 20.00
CA THR A 307 -12.04 -0.85 19.51
C THR A 307 -10.75 -1.04 20.31
N LEU A 308 -10.80 -1.15 21.64
CA LEU A 308 -9.62 -1.44 22.46
C LEU A 308 -8.99 -2.80 22.11
N VAL A 309 -9.79 -3.83 21.86
CA VAL A 309 -9.30 -5.16 21.46
C VAL A 309 -8.68 -5.13 20.05
N ILE A 310 -9.34 -4.51 19.08
CA ILE A 310 -8.81 -4.38 17.70
C ILE A 310 -7.47 -3.62 17.71
N VAL A 311 -7.43 -2.44 18.35
CA VAL A 311 -6.25 -1.58 18.36
C VAL A 311 -5.11 -2.23 19.15
N SER A 312 -5.38 -2.84 20.30
CA SER A 312 -4.33 -3.52 21.09
C SER A 312 -3.78 -4.76 20.37
N ALA A 313 -4.62 -5.56 19.70
CA ALA A 313 -4.18 -6.72 18.93
C ALA A 313 -3.33 -6.31 17.70
N ALA A 314 -3.78 -5.32 16.92
CA ALA A 314 -3.01 -4.80 15.79
C ALA A 314 -1.66 -4.21 16.26
N THR A 315 -1.66 -3.54 17.43
CA THR A 315 -0.43 -2.97 18.01
C THR A 315 0.53 -4.06 18.48
N ALA A 316 0.06 -5.04 19.26
CA ALA A 316 0.88 -6.16 19.72
C ALA A 316 1.55 -6.92 18.56
N ILE A 317 0.80 -7.15 17.47
CA ILE A 317 1.35 -7.79 16.26
C ILE A 317 2.37 -6.86 15.59
N SER A 318 2.08 -5.56 15.40
CA SER A 318 3.03 -4.62 14.76
C SER A 318 4.36 -4.46 15.52
N LEU A 319 4.38 -4.67 16.85
CA LEU A 319 5.60 -4.67 17.66
C LEU A 319 6.48 -5.92 17.44
N SER A 320 5.94 -6.96 16.79
CA SER A 320 6.59 -8.25 16.54
C SER A 320 7.13 -8.40 15.11
N TYR A 321 6.87 -7.44 14.21
CA TYR A 321 7.25 -7.50 12.80
C TYR A 321 7.95 -6.22 12.32
N ASP A 322 9.08 -6.40 11.65
CA ASP A 322 9.90 -5.30 11.12
C ASP A 322 9.73 -5.12 9.60
N CYS A 323 9.30 -6.18 8.91
CA CYS A 323 9.15 -6.23 7.46
C CYS A 323 7.79 -5.68 6.99
N LEU A 324 7.71 -4.40 6.62
CA LEU A 324 6.51 -3.85 5.97
C LEU A 324 6.13 -4.62 4.69
N GLY A 325 7.09 -4.88 3.80
CA GLY A 325 6.85 -5.49 2.49
C GLY A 325 6.15 -6.85 2.55
N ILE A 326 6.58 -7.73 3.47
CA ILE A 326 5.99 -9.06 3.68
C ILE A 326 4.52 -8.94 4.14
N VAL A 327 4.23 -8.00 5.05
CA VAL A 327 2.88 -7.77 5.59
C VAL A 327 1.93 -7.26 4.49
N LEU A 328 2.41 -6.36 3.62
CA LEU A 328 1.64 -5.84 2.49
C LEU A 328 1.41 -6.91 1.40
N GLU A 329 2.42 -7.72 1.07
CA GLU A 329 2.30 -8.82 0.12
C GLU A 329 1.29 -9.87 0.62
N LEU A 330 1.41 -10.30 1.88
CA LEU A 330 0.50 -11.25 2.52
C LEU A 330 -0.95 -10.76 2.42
N ASN A 331 -1.22 -9.52 2.81
CA ASN A 331 -2.57 -8.96 2.77
C ASN A 331 -3.11 -8.85 1.33
N GLY A 332 -2.21 -8.48 0.40
CA GLY A 332 -2.49 -8.41 -1.02
C GLY A 332 -2.96 -9.74 -1.60
N VAL A 333 -2.23 -10.82 -1.34
CA VAL A 333 -2.54 -12.16 -1.85
C VAL A 333 -3.76 -12.75 -1.14
N LEU A 334 -3.75 -12.73 0.19
CA LEU A 334 -4.70 -13.49 1.00
C LEU A 334 -6.07 -12.82 1.11
N SER A 335 -6.11 -11.49 1.24
CA SER A 335 -7.34 -10.73 1.48
C SER A 335 -7.77 -9.91 0.28
N ALA A 336 -6.85 -9.12 -0.28
CA ALA A 336 -7.20 -8.09 -1.26
C ALA A 336 -7.59 -8.70 -2.62
N ILE A 337 -6.83 -9.64 -3.17
CA ILE A 337 -7.16 -10.29 -4.46
C ILE A 337 -8.54 -11.00 -4.42
N PRO A 338 -8.89 -11.80 -3.39
CA PRO A 338 -10.22 -12.38 -3.29
C PRO A 338 -11.35 -11.35 -3.23
N LEU A 339 -11.21 -10.32 -2.39
CA LEU A 339 -12.21 -9.26 -2.23
C LEU A 339 -12.31 -8.32 -3.44
N MET A 340 -11.23 -8.12 -4.18
CA MET A 340 -11.15 -7.24 -5.35
C MET A 340 -11.59 -7.94 -6.64
N PHE A 341 -11.20 -9.19 -6.88
CA PHE A 341 -11.38 -9.84 -8.20
C PHE A 341 -12.23 -11.10 -8.16
N ILE A 342 -12.17 -11.90 -7.10
CA ILE A 342 -12.85 -13.21 -7.06
C ILE A 342 -14.32 -13.02 -6.68
N PHE A 343 -14.60 -12.47 -5.49
CA PHE A 343 -15.97 -12.37 -4.98
C PHE A 343 -16.89 -11.46 -5.81
N PRO A 344 -16.50 -10.25 -6.26
CA PRO A 344 -17.42 -9.39 -7.02
C PRO A 344 -17.81 -10.02 -8.36
N ALA A 345 -16.84 -10.58 -9.08
CA ALA A 345 -17.06 -11.27 -10.35
C ALA A 345 -17.89 -12.54 -10.17
N ALA A 346 -17.59 -13.37 -9.15
CA ALA A 346 -18.33 -14.59 -8.87
C ALA A 346 -19.78 -14.31 -8.44
N CYS A 347 -20.04 -13.28 -7.64
CA CYS A 347 -21.40 -12.86 -7.28
C CYS A 347 -22.16 -12.38 -8.51
N PHE A 348 -21.55 -11.52 -9.35
CA PHE A 348 -22.18 -11.04 -10.57
C PHE A 348 -22.52 -12.18 -11.53
N LEU A 349 -21.58 -13.08 -11.82
CA LEU A 349 -21.79 -14.24 -12.69
C LEU A 349 -22.86 -15.21 -12.19
N LYS A 350 -23.11 -15.24 -10.88
CA LYS A 350 -24.16 -16.05 -10.25
C LYS A 350 -25.55 -15.40 -10.35
N LEU A 351 -25.61 -14.07 -10.42
CA LEU A 351 -26.83 -13.26 -10.52
C LEU A 351 -27.21 -12.89 -11.96
N SER A 352 -26.26 -12.92 -12.89
CA SER A 352 -26.47 -12.56 -14.30
C SER A 352 -27.14 -13.66 -15.10
N ASP A 353 -28.22 -13.34 -15.82
CA ASP A 353 -28.83 -14.26 -16.78
C ASP A 353 -27.97 -14.42 -18.04
N GLY A 354 -27.26 -15.54 -18.16
CA GLY A 354 -26.49 -15.85 -19.37
C GLY A 354 -25.46 -16.95 -19.23
N ARG A 355 -24.88 -17.36 -20.37
CA ARG A 355 -23.69 -18.25 -20.37
C ARG A 355 -22.46 -17.43 -20.00
N TRP A 356 -21.61 -17.96 -19.12
CA TRP A 356 -20.44 -17.26 -18.58
C TRP A 356 -19.52 -16.65 -19.65
N PHE A 357 -19.31 -17.35 -20.77
CA PHE A 357 -18.40 -16.93 -21.85
C PHE A 357 -19.06 -16.14 -22.99
N ARG A 358 -20.21 -15.48 -22.78
CA ARG A 358 -20.88 -14.66 -23.81
C ARG A 358 -21.44 -13.36 -23.24
N GLY A 359 -21.43 -12.30 -24.06
CA GLY A 359 -21.99 -10.99 -23.72
C GLY A 359 -21.30 -10.35 -22.51
N GLU A 360 -22.09 -9.75 -21.63
CA GLU A 360 -21.61 -9.02 -20.44
C GLU A 360 -20.84 -9.90 -19.45
N ASN A 361 -20.98 -11.22 -19.50
CA ASN A 361 -20.39 -12.16 -18.55
C ASN A 361 -18.93 -12.52 -18.87
N LEU A 362 -18.43 -12.17 -20.06
CA LEU A 362 -17.07 -12.49 -20.50
C LEU A 362 -16.00 -11.78 -19.66
N ILE A 363 -16.16 -10.47 -19.40
CA ILE A 363 -15.18 -9.68 -18.64
C ILE A 363 -15.13 -10.13 -17.16
N PRO A 364 -16.26 -10.29 -16.44
CA PRO A 364 -16.25 -10.91 -15.10
C PRO A 364 -15.59 -12.29 -15.08
N SER A 365 -15.82 -13.14 -16.08
CA SER A 365 -15.20 -14.47 -16.15
C SER A 365 -13.68 -14.40 -16.29
N ILE A 366 -13.15 -13.45 -17.07
CA ILE A 366 -11.71 -13.21 -17.22
C ILE A 366 -11.11 -12.69 -15.91
N ILE A 367 -11.77 -11.74 -15.24
CA ILE A 367 -11.32 -11.19 -13.96
C ILE A 367 -11.29 -12.26 -12.86
N LEU A 368 -12.31 -13.11 -12.79
CA LEU A 368 -12.37 -14.24 -11.86
C LEU A 368 -11.21 -15.21 -12.09
N ALA A 369 -10.98 -15.63 -13.33
CA ALA A 369 -9.88 -16.54 -13.68
C ALA A 369 -8.51 -15.93 -13.40
N ALA A 370 -8.32 -14.65 -13.73
CA ALA A 370 -7.08 -13.92 -13.44
C ALA A 370 -6.85 -13.76 -11.93
N GLY A 371 -7.89 -13.43 -11.16
CA GLY A 371 -7.82 -13.32 -9.69
C GLY A 371 -7.40 -14.63 -9.03
N VAL A 372 -8.01 -15.75 -9.42
CA VAL A 372 -7.63 -17.09 -8.92
C VAL A 372 -6.18 -17.44 -9.31
N PHE A 373 -5.77 -17.17 -10.55
CA PHE A 373 -4.40 -17.42 -11.01
C PHE A 373 -3.38 -16.60 -10.22
N VAL A 374 -3.59 -15.28 -10.08
CA VAL A 374 -2.66 -14.41 -9.34
C VAL A 374 -2.64 -14.76 -7.86
N MET A 375 -3.77 -15.14 -7.25
CA MET A 375 -3.81 -15.62 -5.86
C MET A 375 -2.95 -16.87 -5.67
N ILE A 376 -3.12 -17.90 -6.51
CA ILE A 376 -2.36 -19.16 -6.39
C ILE A 376 -0.88 -18.93 -6.62
N ILE A 377 -0.49 -18.24 -7.70
CA ILE A 377 0.93 -18.00 -7.99
C ILE A 377 1.54 -17.02 -6.98
N GLY A 378 0.77 -16.04 -6.49
CA GLY A 378 1.18 -15.13 -5.41
C GLY A 378 1.52 -15.87 -4.12
N LEU A 379 0.65 -16.80 -3.67
CA LEU A 379 0.93 -17.62 -2.48
C LEU A 379 2.18 -18.48 -2.65
N ILE A 380 2.37 -19.08 -3.84
CA ILE A 380 3.56 -19.89 -4.15
C ILE A 380 4.82 -19.02 -4.13
N MET A 381 4.80 -17.85 -4.77
CA MET A 381 5.95 -16.95 -4.84
C MET A 381 6.31 -16.37 -3.46
N MET A 382 5.32 -15.99 -2.65
CA MET A 382 5.53 -15.49 -1.29
C MET A 382 6.27 -16.52 -0.41
N VAL A 383 5.95 -17.81 -0.55
CA VAL A 383 6.59 -18.90 0.23
C VAL A 383 7.98 -19.26 -0.31
N LEU A 384 8.19 -19.21 -1.63
CA LEU A 384 9.46 -19.58 -2.26
C LEU A 384 10.50 -18.45 -2.27
N PHE A 385 10.06 -17.20 -2.30
CA PHE A 385 10.89 -16.00 -2.41
C PHE A 385 10.44 -14.94 -1.38
N PRO A 386 10.71 -15.16 -0.08
CA PRO A 386 10.44 -14.16 0.95
C PRO A 386 11.22 -12.88 0.65
N GLN A 387 10.62 -11.73 0.94
CA GLN A 387 11.24 -10.43 0.78
C GLN A 387 12.25 -10.17 1.90
N ASP A 388 13.52 -9.93 1.56
CA ASP A 388 14.51 -9.42 2.51
C ASP A 388 14.21 -7.96 2.88
N CYS A 389 14.27 -7.62 4.17
CA CYS A 389 14.03 -6.26 4.66
C CYS A 389 15.21 -5.78 5.51
N SER A 390 15.58 -4.51 5.33
CA SER A 390 16.56 -3.83 6.17
C SER A 390 15.92 -2.59 6.79
N HIS A 391 15.50 -2.66 8.05
CA HIS A 391 15.05 -1.48 8.79
C HIS A 391 16.23 -0.72 9.40
N GLY A 392 16.27 0.61 9.21
CA GLY A 392 17.18 1.49 9.94
C GLY A 392 18.65 1.50 9.50
N ALA A 393 19.08 0.65 8.56
CA ALA A 393 20.39 0.82 7.92
C ALA A 393 20.43 2.10 7.08
N GLU A 394 21.55 2.82 7.04
CA GLU A 394 21.76 3.86 6.04
C GLU A 394 22.36 3.27 4.76
N LEU A 395 21.90 3.75 3.61
CA LEU A 395 22.39 3.29 2.31
C LEU A 395 23.73 3.94 1.96
N PHE A 396 24.53 3.24 1.15
CA PHE A 396 25.93 3.59 0.85
C PHE A 396 26.15 5.01 0.33
N TYR A 397 25.17 5.60 -0.36
CA TYR A 397 25.27 6.98 -0.86
C TYR A 397 25.10 8.05 0.24
N CYS A 398 24.54 7.72 1.40
CA CYS A 398 24.38 8.64 2.52
C CYS A 398 25.71 8.95 3.22
N THR A 399 26.65 8.01 3.25
CA THR A 399 27.97 8.21 3.86
C THR A 399 28.93 9.02 2.97
N VAL A 400 28.77 8.97 1.64
CA VAL A 400 29.62 9.71 0.69
C VAL A 400 29.41 11.23 0.75
N SER A 401 28.24 11.70 1.18
CA SER A 401 27.98 13.15 1.35
C SER A 401 28.77 13.81 2.48
N ASN A 402 29.44 13.05 3.37
CA ASN A 402 30.27 13.62 4.44
C ASN A 402 31.72 13.93 4.01
N THR A 403 32.18 13.48 2.84
CA THR A 403 33.55 13.72 2.34
C THR A 403 33.69 14.93 1.41
N SER A 404 32.61 15.69 1.15
CA SER A 404 32.61 16.86 0.26
C SER A 404 32.92 18.20 0.95
N VAL A 405 33.85 18.21 1.91
CA VAL A 405 34.50 19.44 2.40
C VAL A 405 35.97 19.40 1.99
N PRO A 406 36.38 20.09 0.90
CA PRO A 406 37.78 20.21 0.54
C PRO A 406 38.47 21.21 1.46
N SER A 407 38.97 20.75 2.60
CA SER A 407 39.98 21.49 3.35
C SER A 407 41.27 21.57 2.51
N THR A 408 41.66 22.79 2.17
CA THR A 408 42.82 23.08 1.33
C THR A 408 44.14 22.63 1.97
N THR A 409 44.72 21.54 1.47
CA THR A 409 46.17 21.26 1.57
C THR A 409 46.63 20.44 0.35
N SER A 410 47.73 20.86 -0.26
CA SER A 410 48.33 20.23 -1.45
C SER A 410 49.11 18.95 -1.10
N PRO A 411 49.48 18.12 -2.10
CA PRO A 411 49.61 16.67 -1.91
C PRO A 411 51.02 16.20 -1.51
N ASN A 412 51.08 15.10 -0.75
CA ASN A 412 51.91 13.92 -1.08
C ASN A 412 51.67 12.76 -0.09
N SER A 413 51.95 11.53 -0.55
CA SER A 413 51.85 10.23 0.16
C SER A 413 50.43 9.74 0.50
N GLY A 414 50.14 8.47 0.15
CA GLY A 414 48.84 7.81 0.42
C GLY A 414 48.39 6.79 -0.64
N LEU A 415 48.92 6.86 -1.86
CA LEU A 415 48.48 6.09 -3.02
C LEU A 415 49.06 4.64 -3.07
N GLN A 416 49.05 3.92 -1.94
CA GLN A 416 49.61 2.56 -1.83
C GLN A 416 48.77 1.54 -1.04
N PHE A 417 47.63 1.88 -0.44
CA PHE A 417 46.93 0.98 0.50
C PHE A 417 45.64 0.28 0.01
N ILE A 418 45.30 0.35 -1.29
CA ILE A 418 44.08 -0.29 -1.82
C ILE A 418 44.37 -1.52 -2.72
N ASN A 419 45.59 -1.70 -3.23
CA ASN A 419 45.95 -2.81 -4.14
C ASN A 419 46.31 -4.15 -3.44
N ALA A 420 45.99 -4.33 -2.14
CA ALA A 420 46.50 -5.45 -1.34
C ALA A 420 45.46 -6.50 -0.92
N THR A 421 44.19 -6.39 -1.33
CA THR A 421 43.09 -7.29 -0.87
C THR A 421 42.24 -7.90 -2.00
N MET A 422 42.64 -7.79 -3.26
CA MET A 422 41.97 -8.44 -4.41
C MET A 422 42.85 -9.49 -5.13
N SER A 423 43.64 -10.26 -4.37
CA SER A 423 44.48 -11.35 -4.91
C SER A 423 44.42 -12.64 -4.08
N ALA A 424 43.30 -12.88 -3.39
CA ALA A 424 43.12 -14.03 -2.50
C ALA A 424 41.67 -14.52 -2.44
N PHE A 425 41.04 -14.75 -3.60
CA PHE A 425 39.89 -15.66 -3.77
C PHE A 425 39.73 -16.00 -5.26
N SER A 426 40.62 -16.86 -5.75
CA SER A 426 40.57 -17.46 -7.07
C SER A 426 41.35 -18.77 -7.09
N ASP A 427 40.68 -19.83 -6.63
CA ASP A 427 40.86 -21.24 -6.97
C ASP A 427 39.48 -21.92 -6.86
#